data_AF-A0A968EMF0-F1
#
_entry.id   AF-A0A968EMF0-F1
#
_cell.length_a   1.000
_cell.length_b   1.000
_cell.length_c   1.000
_cell.angle_alpha   90.00
_cell.angle_beta   90.00
_cell.angle_gamma   90.00
#
_symmetry.space_group_name_H-M   'P 1'
#
loop_
_entity.id
_entity.type
_entity.pdbx_description
1 polymer ?
#
loop_
_entity_poly.entity_id
_entity_poly.type
_entity_poly.pdbx_seq_one_letter_code
_entity_poly.pdbx_strand_id
1 'polypeptide(L)' 'SARPWLGDNAVTKAGEWLATMHALEPTPDVISGLEYREVFTVTRAGGGIANNVVPSEFRLNLNYRFTPSTTI' A
#
# COMPACT_ATOMS: atom_id res chain seq x y z
N SER A 1 24.57 2.85 3.43
CA SER A 1 25.40 3.57 2.45
C SER A 1 26.13 4.61 3.25
N ALA A 2 27.41 4.87 2.99
CA ALA A 2 28.18 5.82 3.80
C ALA A 2 27.68 7.29 3.67
N ARG A 3 26.68 7.58 2.81
CA ARG A 3 26.11 8.92 2.60
C ARG A 3 24.60 8.87 2.30
N PRO A 4 23.73 8.58 3.30
CA PRO A 4 22.29 8.50 3.09
C PRO A 4 21.64 9.82 2.62
N TRP A 5 22.24 10.98 2.90
CA TRP A 5 21.75 12.31 2.48
C TRP A 5 21.90 12.61 0.98
N LEU A 6 22.60 11.76 0.22
CA LEU A 6 22.72 11.90 -1.24
C LEU A 6 21.68 11.05 -2.00
N GLY A 7 20.89 10.25 -1.30
CA GLY A 7 19.88 9.37 -1.90
C GLY A 7 18.52 9.55 -1.25
N ASP A 8 17.49 9.15 -1.96
CA ASP A 8 16.12 9.10 -1.44
C ASP A 8 15.78 7.65 -1.08
N ASN A 9 15.38 7.42 0.16
CA ASN A 9 15.07 6.08 0.63
C ASN A 9 13.62 5.72 0.27
N ALA A 10 13.46 4.91 -0.78
CA ALA A 10 12.15 4.55 -1.30
C ALA A 10 11.24 3.86 -0.27
N VAL A 11 11.81 3.12 0.69
CA VAL A 11 11.02 2.45 1.75
C VAL A 11 10.41 3.46 2.69
N THR A 12 11.22 4.38 3.23
CA THR A 12 10.71 5.38 4.19
C THR A 12 9.85 6.43 3.51
N LYS A 13 10.12 6.74 2.24
CA LYS A 13 9.30 7.66 1.44
C LYS A 13 7.87 7.16 1.25
N ALA A 14 7.65 5.84 1.22
CA ALA A 14 6.32 5.25 1.15
C ALA A 14 5.53 5.35 2.48
N GLY A 15 6.15 5.82 3.57
CA GLY A 15 5.57 5.82 4.91
C GLY A 15 4.22 6.54 5.00
N GLU A 16 4.12 7.75 4.45
CA GLU A 16 2.86 8.52 4.46
C GLU A 16 1.75 7.80 3.68
N TRP A 17 2.06 7.25 2.51
CA TRP A 17 1.10 6.51 1.71
C TRP A 17 0.61 5.24 2.43
N LEU A 18 1.53 4.50 3.06
CA LEU A 18 1.18 3.31 3.86
C LEU A 18 0.31 3.68 5.06
N ALA A 19 0.58 4.82 5.72
CA ALA A 19 -0.25 5.32 6.80
C ALA A 19 -1.67 5.66 6.31
N THR A 20 -1.79 6.32 5.16
CA THR A 20 -3.10 6.60 4.53
C THR A 20 -3.85 5.33 4.20
N MET A 21 -3.18 4.32 3.63
CA MET A 21 -3.82 3.02 3.33
C MET A 21 -4.24 2.28 4.60
N HIS A 22 -3.48 2.38 5.69
CA HIS A 22 -3.84 1.76 6.97
C HIS A 22 -5.06 2.45 7.62
N ALA A 23 -5.16 3.76 7.47
CA ALA A 23 -6.27 4.55 7.99
C ALA A 23 -7.54 4.49 7.11
N LEU A 24 -7.44 3.94 5.90
CA LEU A 24 -8.57 3.86 4.98
C LEU A 24 -9.62 2.87 5.52
N GLU A 25 -10.77 3.39 5.91
CA GLU A 25 -11.88 2.57 6.38
C GLU A 25 -12.62 1.89 5.23
N PRO A 26 -13.09 0.64 5.40
CA PRO A 26 -13.93 -0.02 4.42
C PRO A 26 -15.20 0.78 4.14
N THR A 27 -15.51 1.01 2.86
CA THR A 27 -16.76 1.66 2.46
C THR A 27 -17.87 0.61 2.34
N PRO A 28 -18.96 0.70 3.13
CA PRO A 28 -20.10 -0.21 2.98
C PRO A 28 -20.93 0.12 1.74
N ASP A 29 -21.40 -0.91 1.06
CA ASP A 29 -22.30 -0.81 -0.10
C ASP A 29 -23.42 -1.84 0.03
N VAL A 30 -24.68 -1.39 0.03
CA VAL A 30 -25.84 -2.27 0.22
C VAL A 30 -26.45 -2.60 -1.14
N ILE A 31 -26.34 -3.86 -1.54
CA ILE A 31 -26.88 -4.36 -2.81
C ILE A 31 -27.87 -5.48 -2.50
N SER A 32 -29.12 -5.31 -2.95
CA SER A 32 -30.20 -6.28 -2.72
C SER A 32 -30.41 -6.68 -1.25
N GLY A 33 -30.15 -5.75 -0.32
CA GLY A 33 -30.28 -5.97 1.13
C GLY A 33 -29.08 -6.67 1.80
N LEU A 34 -28.01 -6.96 1.05
CA LEU A 34 -26.75 -7.48 1.58
C LEU A 34 -25.71 -6.36 1.66
N GLU A 35 -24.99 -6.27 2.78
CA GLU A 35 -23.87 -5.33 2.95
C GLU A 35 -22.59 -5.93 2.36
N TYR A 36 -22.06 -5.28 1.34
CA TYR A 36 -20.74 -5.50 0.79
C TYR A 36 -19.79 -4.41 1.30
N ARG A 37 -18.49 -4.68 1.22
CA ARG A 37 -17.47 -3.71 1.63
C ARG A 37 -16.37 -3.64 0.59
N GLU A 38 -16.03 -2.42 0.23
CA GLU A 38 -14.87 -2.12 -0.58
C GLU A 38 -13.63 -1.99 0.34
N VAL A 39 -12.54 -2.70 0.01
CA VAL A 39 -11.34 -2.75 0.85
C VAL A 39 -10.07 -2.84 0.02
N PHE A 40 -9.08 -2.02 0.36
CA PHE A 40 -7.70 -2.16 -0.10
C PHE A 40 -6.86 -2.85 0.96
N THR A 41 -6.01 -3.79 0.56
CA THR A 41 -5.11 -4.50 1.48
C THR A 41 -3.75 -4.70 0.85
N VAL A 42 -2.70 -4.21 1.51
CA VAL A 42 -1.31 -4.52 1.13
C VAL A 42 -1.01 -5.96 1.58
N THR A 43 -0.72 -6.85 0.64
CA THR A 43 -0.50 -8.29 0.94
C THR A 43 0.97 -8.71 0.84
N ARG A 44 1.79 -7.93 0.13
CA ARG A 44 3.25 -8.12 0.04
C ARG A 44 3.95 -6.77 0.01
N ALA A 45 5.13 -6.73 0.61
CA ALA A 45 6.02 -5.58 0.58
C ALA A 45 7.46 -6.06 0.43
N GLY A 46 8.27 -5.34 -0.35
CA GLY A 46 9.68 -5.66 -0.53
C GLY A 46 10.48 -4.46 -1.02
N GLY A 47 11.70 -4.31 -0.50
CA GLY A 47 12.60 -3.24 -0.89
C GLY A 47 13.99 -3.44 -0.28
N GLY A 48 14.97 -2.76 -0.87
CA GLY A 48 16.37 -2.90 -0.48
C GLY A 48 17.07 -4.10 -1.13
N ILE A 49 18.39 -3.96 -1.28
CA ILE A 49 19.26 -4.98 -1.91
C ILE A 49 20.39 -5.46 -0.98
N ALA A 50 20.75 -4.67 0.04
CA ALA A 50 21.80 -4.97 1.00
C ALA A 50 21.64 -4.11 2.27
N ASN A 51 22.16 -4.59 3.40
CA ASN A 51 22.02 -3.94 4.72
C ASN A 51 22.64 -2.54 4.79
N ASN A 52 23.62 -2.24 3.93
CA ASN A 52 24.36 -1.00 3.90
C ASN A 52 24.15 -0.22 2.60
N VAL A 53 23.01 -0.40 1.91
CA VAL A 53 22.64 0.37 0.71
C VAL A 53 21.31 1.07 0.96
N VAL A 54 21.18 2.35 0.59
CA VAL A 54 19.87 3.03 0.67
C VAL A 54 18.97 2.41 -0.41
N PRO A 55 17.78 1.90 -0.07
CA PRO A 55 16.86 1.34 -1.06
C PRO A 55 16.45 2.38 -2.10
N SER A 56 16.72 2.10 -3.38
CA SER A 56 16.24 2.92 -4.50
C SER A 56 14.82 2.59 -4.92
N GLU A 57 14.30 1.43 -4.49
CA GLU A 57 12.98 0.94 -4.86
C GLU A 57 12.29 0.24 -3.68
N PHE A 58 10.98 0.42 -3.64
CA PHE A 58 10.07 -0.28 -2.75
C PHE A 58 8.84 -0.70 -3.54
N ARG A 59 8.53 -2.00 -3.53
CA ARG A 59 7.42 -2.61 -4.26
C ARG A 59 6.40 -3.15 -3.28
N LEU A 60 5.13 -2.93 -3.60
CA LEU A 60 3.99 -3.41 -2.85
C LEU A 60 3.07 -4.23 -3.78
N ASN A 61 2.42 -5.23 -3.22
CA ASN A 61 1.23 -5.82 -3.83
C ASN A 61 0.00 -5.32 -3.08
N LEU A 62 -0.89 -4.66 -3.81
CA LEU A 62 -2.18 -4.17 -3.31
C LEU A 62 -3.28 -5.08 -3.83
N ASN A 63 -4.04 -5.69 -2.92
CA ASN A 63 -5.26 -6.41 -3.24
C ASN A 63 -6.44 -5.47 -3.03
N TYR A 64 -7.22 -5.28 -4.09
CA TYR A 64 -8.44 -4.49 -4.06
C TYR A 64 -9.64 -5.42 -4.15
N ARG A 65 -10.50 -5.38 -3.13
CA ARG A 65 -11.78 -6.07 -3.11
C ARG A 65 -12.86 -5.01 -3.29
N PHE A 66 -13.63 -5.17 -4.37
CA PHE A 66 -14.66 -4.24 -4.78
C PHE A 66 -16.03 -4.88 -4.70
N THR A 67 -17.05 -4.04 -4.65
CA THR A 67 -18.43 -4.48 -4.54
C THR A 67 -18.99 -4.82 -5.93
N PRO A 68 -20.04 -5.63 -6.04
CA PRO A 68 -20.67 -5.95 -7.32
C PRO A 68 -21.18 -4.75 -8.14
N SER A 69 -21.35 -3.58 -7.51
CA SER A 69 -21.75 -2.34 -8.19
C SER A 69 -20.57 -1.67 -8.92
N THR A 70 -19.34 -2.06 -8.61
CA THR A 70 -18.11 -1.51 -9.20
C THR A 70 -17.63 -2.39 -10.35
N THR A 71 -17.30 -1.77 -11.50
CA THR A 71 -16.62 -2.40 -12.63
C THR A 71 -15.26 -1.75 -12.81
N ILE A 72 -14.21 -2.55 -13.03
CA ILE A 72 -12.81 -2.11 -13.16
C ILE A 72 -12.26 -2.43 -14.55
#